data_AF-A0AA97JQC7-F1
#
_entry.id   AF-A0AA97JQC7-F1
#
_cell.length_a   1.000
_cell.length_b   1.000
_cell.length_c   1.000
_cell.angle_alpha   90.00
_cell.angle_beta   90.00
_cell.angle_gamma   90.00
#
_symmetry.space_group_name_H-M   'P 1'
#
loop_
_entity.id
_entity.type
_entity.pdbx_description
1 polymer ?
#
loop_
_entity_poly.entity_id
_entity_poly.type
_entity_poly.pdbx_seq_one_letter_code
_entity_poly.pdbx_strand_id
1 'polypeptide(L)'
;MATYLTHQQKVMRLYKRALRHLESWCIFRDRYRYFACLLRARFDEHKNEKDMVKATKLLMAAEQEFWEKQHPQPYIFPDAPEGTSYERYDCYKVPEWVLDYWHPSEKAVYPDYFAKREQWKKLQMESWDKEVQQLLEETPPGGPLTEALPPARKEGHLPPLWWSYVTAPRERPT
;
A
#
# COMPACT_ATOMS: atom_id res chain seq x y z
N MET A 1 0.06 -8.16 -7.76
CA MET A 1 0.91 -8.54 -6.61
C MET A 1 1.81 -9.72 -6.97
N ALA A 2 2.92 -9.93 -6.26
CA ALA A 2 3.74 -11.14 -6.44
C ALA A 2 2.97 -12.38 -5.93
N THR A 3 3.09 -13.51 -6.63
CA THR A 3 2.35 -14.76 -6.33
C THR A 3 2.76 -15.38 -4.99
N TYR A 4 4.00 -15.17 -4.55
CA TYR A 4 4.51 -15.66 -3.27
C TYR A 4 5.55 -14.72 -2.68
N LEU A 5 5.81 -14.88 -1.38
CA LEU A 5 6.89 -14.18 -0.69
C LEU A 5 8.20 -14.95 -0.81
N THR A 6 9.26 -14.26 -1.22
CA THR A 6 10.60 -14.82 -1.21
C THR A 6 11.08 -15.07 0.23
N HIS A 7 12.04 -15.98 0.41
CA HIS A 7 12.62 -16.25 1.73
C HIS A 7 13.14 -14.97 2.40
N GLN A 8 13.84 -14.12 1.66
CA GLN A 8 14.33 -12.82 2.13
C GLN A 8 13.17 -11.93 2.61
N GLN A 9 12.07 -11.84 1.85
CA GLN A 9 10.90 -11.05 2.24
C GLN A 9 10.26 -11.59 3.53
N LYS A 10 10.18 -12.91 3.71
CA LYS A 10 9.68 -13.52 4.95
C LYS A 10 10.55 -13.14 6.16
N VAL A 11 11.88 -13.27 6.04
CA VAL A 11 12.84 -12.85 7.09
C VAL A 11 12.69 -11.36 7.41
N MET A 12 12.61 -10.49 6.40
CA MET A 12 12.45 -9.04 6.60
C MET A 12 11.12 -8.69 7.30
N ARG A 13 10.03 -9.39 6.95
CA ARG A 13 8.73 -9.21 7.62
C ARG A 13 8.78 -9.67 9.07
N LEU A 14 9.35 -10.85 9.35
CA LEU A 14 9.56 -11.33 10.72
C LEU A 14 10.39 -10.33 11.53
N TYR A 15 11.50 -9.82 10.99
CA TYR A 15 12.34 -8.83 11.65
C TYR A 15 11.57 -7.56 12.00
N LYS A 16 10.79 -7.01 11.06
CA LYS A 16 9.94 -5.83 11.31
C LYS A 16 8.90 -6.10 12.40
N ARG A 17 8.20 -7.23 12.35
CA ARG A 17 7.21 -7.60 13.38
C ARG A 17 7.88 -7.77 14.75
N ALA A 18 8.99 -8.50 14.83
CA ALA A 18 9.73 -8.73 16.05
C ALA A 18 10.15 -7.41 16.72
N LEU A 19 10.63 -6.43 15.95
CA LEU A 19 10.93 -5.09 16.46
C LEU A 19 9.69 -4.34 16.98
N ARG A 20 8.54 -4.44 16.30
CA ARG A 20 7.30 -3.76 16.73
C ARG A 20 6.70 -4.37 18.00
N HIS A 21 6.74 -5.70 18.14
CA HIS A 21 6.33 -6.35 19.39
C HIS A 21 7.34 -6.09 20.51
N LEU A 22 8.65 -6.01 20.20
CA LEU A 22 9.66 -5.61 21.18
C LEU A 22 9.45 -4.17 21.66
N GLU A 23 9.08 -3.24 20.76
CA GLU A 23 8.67 -1.86 21.12
C GLU A 23 7.42 -1.85 22.00
N SER A 24 6.50 -2.80 21.78
CA SER A 24 5.29 -2.95 22.61
C SER A 24 5.61 -3.44 24.03
N TRP A 25 6.59 -4.33 24.20
CA TRP A 25 7.08 -4.77 25.51
C TRP A 25 7.97 -3.73 26.20
N CYS A 26 8.86 -3.09 25.45
CA CYS A 26 9.85 -2.12 25.95
C CYS A 26 9.36 -0.69 25.70
N ILE A 27 8.48 -0.19 26.56
CA ILE A 27 7.83 1.12 26.41
C ILE A 27 8.86 2.27 26.32
N PHE A 28 9.91 2.23 27.15
CA PHE A 28 10.93 3.27 27.18
C PHE A 28 11.94 3.14 26.03
N ARG A 29 12.22 4.26 25.37
CA ARG A 29 12.98 4.30 24.10
C ARG A 29 14.43 3.83 24.23
N ASP A 30 15.06 4.13 25.35
CA ASP A 30 16.42 3.71 25.71
C ASP A 30 16.50 2.18 25.88
N ARG A 31 15.58 1.60 26.67
CA ARG A 31 15.49 0.16 26.88
C ARG A 31 15.16 -0.57 25.59
N TYR A 32 14.20 -0.06 24.83
CA TYR A 32 13.89 -0.58 23.50
C TYR A 32 15.12 -0.58 22.59
N ARG A 33 15.86 0.54 22.52
CA ARG A 33 17.02 0.67 21.64
C ARG A 33 18.09 -0.38 21.97
N TYR A 34 18.34 -0.61 23.25
CA TYR A 34 19.26 -1.66 23.70
C TYR A 34 18.85 -3.05 23.17
N PHE A 35 17.61 -3.48 23.43
CA PHE A 35 17.15 -4.80 22.99
C PHE A 35 16.98 -4.91 21.47
N ALA A 36 16.65 -3.82 20.78
CA ALA A 36 16.56 -3.78 19.33
C ALA A 36 17.94 -4.03 18.68
N CYS A 37 19.01 -3.47 19.25
CA CYS A 37 20.39 -3.75 18.82
C CYS A 37 20.77 -5.20 19.08
N LEU A 38 20.41 -5.78 20.23
CA LEU A 38 20.65 -7.21 20.51
C LEU A 38 19.89 -8.11 19.53
N LEU A 39 18.62 -7.80 19.26
CA LEU A 39 17.83 -8.52 18.26
C LEU A 39 18.48 -8.40 16.87
N ARG A 40 18.93 -7.21 16.49
CA ARG A 40 19.64 -7.01 15.22
C ARG A 40 20.89 -7.87 15.12
N ALA A 41 21.70 -7.93 16.18
CA ALA A 41 22.90 -8.77 16.24
C ALA A 41 22.56 -10.26 16.03
N ARG A 42 21.48 -10.77 16.65
CA ARG A 42 20.99 -12.15 16.44
C ARG A 42 20.62 -12.43 14.97
N PHE A 43 20.00 -11.48 14.28
CA PHE A 43 19.70 -11.63 12.85
C PHE A 43 20.96 -11.54 11.98
N ASP A 44 21.91 -10.67 12.33
CA ASP A 44 23.14 -10.49 11.57
C ASP A 44 24.09 -11.71 11.69
N GLU A 45 24.05 -12.45 12.80
CA GLU A 45 24.82 -13.69 13.00
C GLU A 45 24.59 -14.73 11.89
N HIS A 46 23.36 -14.85 11.40
CA HIS A 46 22.98 -15.82 10.35
C HIS A 46 22.76 -15.17 8.97
N LYS A 47 23.16 -13.91 8.78
CA LYS A 47 22.94 -13.17 7.52
C LYS A 47 23.62 -13.82 6.31
N ASN A 48 24.78 -14.44 6.51
CA ASN A 48 25.61 -15.02 5.45
C ASN A 48 25.42 -16.55 5.30
N GLU A 49 24.32 -17.11 5.83
CA GLU A 49 23.99 -18.52 5.65
C GLU A 49 23.69 -18.83 4.18
N LYS A 50 24.43 -19.78 3.60
CA LYS A 50 24.30 -20.16 2.17
C LYS A 50 23.40 -21.37 1.99
N ASP A 51 23.23 -22.20 3.01
CA ASP A 51 22.33 -23.35 2.96
C ASP A 51 20.89 -22.88 3.17
N MET A 52 20.09 -22.92 2.09
CA MET A 52 18.69 -22.50 2.11
C MET A 52 17.79 -23.42 2.93
N VAL A 53 18.14 -24.70 3.09
CA VAL A 53 17.38 -25.63 3.95
C VAL A 53 17.59 -25.23 5.41
N LYS A 54 18.84 -24.98 5.80
CA LYS A 54 19.17 -24.48 7.14
C LYS A 54 18.55 -23.11 7.41
N ALA A 55 18.65 -22.18 6.46
CA ALA A 55 18.03 -20.85 6.59
C ALA A 55 16.51 -20.94 6.80
N THR A 56 15.83 -21.85 6.09
CA THR A 56 14.39 -22.07 6.26
C THR A 56 14.06 -22.66 7.63
N LYS A 57 14.86 -23.61 8.13
CA LYS A 57 14.70 -24.16 9.49
C LYS A 57 14.90 -23.09 10.57
N LEU A 58 15.90 -22.23 10.40
CA LEU A 58 16.14 -21.09 11.30
C LEU A 58 14.94 -20.13 11.29
N LEU A 59 14.38 -19.82 10.12
CA LEU A 59 13.19 -19.00 10.00
C LEU A 59 11.98 -19.63 10.71
N MET A 60 11.76 -20.94 10.55
CA MET A 60 10.67 -21.65 11.24
C MET A 60 10.82 -21.60 12.76
N ALA A 61 12.04 -21.84 13.28
CA ALA A 61 12.31 -21.74 14.71
C ALA A 61 12.13 -20.30 15.23
N ALA A 62 12.54 -19.30 14.46
CA ALA A 62 12.39 -17.89 14.81
C ALA A 62 10.92 -17.42 14.77
N GLU A 63 10.12 -17.92 13.83
CA GLU A 63 8.66 -17.70 13.79
C GLU A 63 7.98 -18.30 15.02
N GLN A 64 8.38 -19.51 15.44
CA GLN A 64 7.87 -20.14 16.67
C GLN A 64 8.24 -19.32 17.92
N GLU A 65 9.51 -18.88 18.04
CA GLU A 65 9.94 -18.03 19.15
C GLU A 65 9.17 -16.71 19.17
N PHE A 66 8.95 -16.10 18.00
CA PHE A 66 8.15 -14.88 17.88
C PHE A 66 6.71 -15.11 18.33
N TRP A 67 6.07 -16.21 17.91
CA TRP A 67 4.71 -16.56 18.30
C TRP A 67 4.55 -16.72 19.81
N GLU A 68 5.50 -17.38 20.48
CA GLU A 68 5.49 -17.60 21.92
C GLU A 68 5.70 -16.31 22.72
N LYS A 69 6.45 -15.35 22.18
CA LYS A 69 6.87 -14.11 22.88
C LYS A 69 6.16 -12.85 22.40
N GLN A 70 5.19 -12.97 21.48
CA GLN A 70 4.49 -11.80 20.96
C GLN A 70 3.69 -11.10 22.07
N HIS A 71 3.70 -9.77 22.07
CA HIS A 71 2.86 -8.99 22.98
C HIS A 71 1.37 -9.27 22.70
N PRO A 72 0.52 -9.52 23.72
CA PRO A 72 -0.90 -9.82 23.53
C PRO A 72 -1.70 -8.70 22.84
N GLN A 73 -1.34 -7.46 23.11
CA GLN A 73 -1.95 -6.27 22.52
C GLN A 73 -0.85 -5.36 21.93
N PRO A 74 -0.32 -5.67 20.73
CA PRO A 74 0.79 -4.90 20.16
C PRO A 74 0.37 -3.45 19.92
N TYR A 75 1.34 -2.55 19.90
CA TYR A 75 1.10 -1.17 19.47
C TYR A 75 0.76 -1.14 17.98
N ILE A 76 -0.45 -0.68 17.68
CA ILE A 76 -0.96 -0.48 16.31
C ILE A 76 -1.11 1.03 16.10
N PHE A 77 -0.59 1.53 14.98
CA PHE A 77 -0.70 2.94 14.65
C PHE A 77 -2.18 3.32 14.45
N PRO A 78 -2.62 4.52 14.85
CA PRO A 78 -4.04 4.88 14.82
C PRO A 78 -4.70 4.69 13.44
N ASP A 79 -4.02 5.09 12.37
CA ASP A 79 -4.53 5.04 10.99
C ASP A 79 -4.23 3.71 10.27
N ALA A 80 -3.48 2.79 10.89
CA ALA A 80 -3.24 1.46 10.34
C ALA A 80 -4.46 0.53 10.56
N PRO A 81 -4.60 -0.57 9.80
CA PRO A 81 -5.63 -1.58 10.07
C PRO A 81 -5.63 -2.01 11.53
N GLU A 82 -6.82 -2.15 12.12
CA GLU A 82 -7.06 -2.42 13.56
C GLU A 82 -6.65 -1.27 14.52
N GLY A 83 -6.17 -0.14 13.98
CA GLY A 83 -5.88 1.06 14.74
C GLY A 83 -7.14 1.79 15.21
N THR A 84 -6.99 2.60 16.26
CA THR A 84 -8.12 3.32 16.89
C THR A 84 -8.80 4.40 16.02
N SER A 85 -8.18 4.80 14.91
CA SER A 85 -8.75 5.72 13.91
C SER A 85 -8.76 5.13 12.50
N TYR A 86 -8.61 3.81 12.39
CA TYR A 86 -8.71 3.10 11.12
C TYR A 86 -10.09 3.37 10.50
N GLU A 87 -10.11 3.79 9.23
CA GLU A 87 -11.32 4.12 8.47
C GLU A 87 -12.23 5.19 9.11
N ARG A 88 -11.74 5.93 10.13
CA ARG A 88 -12.51 6.96 10.84
C ARG A 88 -13.11 8.01 9.91
N TYR A 89 -12.37 8.34 8.85
CA TYR A 89 -12.76 9.38 7.88
C TYR A 89 -13.41 8.81 6.62
N ASP A 90 -13.61 7.50 6.51
CA ASP A 90 -14.07 6.87 5.27
C ASP A 90 -15.51 7.25 4.91
N CYS A 91 -16.35 7.52 5.91
CA CYS A 91 -17.70 8.03 5.69
C CYS A 91 -17.74 9.42 5.02
N TYR A 92 -16.64 10.18 5.04
CA TYR A 92 -16.54 11.48 4.38
C TYR A 92 -15.86 11.40 3.00
N LYS A 93 -15.36 10.23 2.60
CA LYS A 93 -14.70 10.01 1.31
C LYS A 93 -15.73 9.82 0.20
N VAL A 94 -16.46 10.88 -0.12
CA VAL A 94 -17.44 10.88 -1.20
C VAL A 94 -16.70 10.76 -2.54
N PRO A 95 -17.06 9.79 -3.41
CA PRO A 95 -16.41 9.65 -4.70
C PRO A 95 -16.77 10.83 -5.61
N GLU A 96 -15.80 11.24 -6.44
CA GLU A 96 -15.89 12.48 -7.21
C GLU A 96 -17.10 12.53 -8.17
N TRP A 97 -17.54 11.38 -8.70
CA TRP A 97 -18.62 11.29 -9.67
C TRP A 97 -19.97 11.72 -9.07
N VAL A 98 -20.11 11.75 -7.73
CA VAL A 98 -21.32 12.26 -7.05
C VAL A 98 -21.57 13.74 -7.38
N LEU A 99 -20.50 14.52 -7.64
CA LEU A 99 -20.59 15.93 -8.00
C LEU A 99 -21.32 16.16 -9.33
N ASP A 100 -21.42 15.13 -10.18
CA ASP A 100 -22.17 15.24 -11.43
C ASP A 100 -23.68 15.32 -11.20
N TYR A 101 -24.17 14.78 -10.07
CA TYR A 101 -25.59 14.78 -9.71
C TYR A 101 -26.07 16.06 -9.00
N TRP A 102 -25.17 17.00 -8.69
CA TRP A 102 -25.55 18.27 -8.07
C TRP A 102 -26.51 19.08 -8.96
N HIS A 103 -27.44 19.79 -8.34
CA HIS A 103 -28.37 20.66 -9.08
C HIS A 103 -27.61 21.83 -9.72
N PRO A 104 -27.98 22.31 -10.92
CA PRO A 104 -27.27 23.42 -11.58
C PRO A 104 -27.13 24.67 -10.71
N SER A 105 -28.09 24.97 -9.83
CA SER A 105 -27.97 26.10 -8.89
C SER A 105 -26.85 25.92 -7.86
N GLU A 106 -26.60 24.69 -7.42
CA GLU A 106 -25.52 24.37 -6.48
C GLU A 106 -24.16 24.39 -7.19
N LYS A 107 -24.10 23.89 -8.44
CA LYS A 107 -22.90 23.97 -9.27
C LYS A 107 -22.51 25.42 -9.58
N ALA A 108 -23.50 26.29 -9.80
CA ALA A 108 -23.30 27.72 -10.05
C ALA A 108 -22.62 28.46 -8.89
N VAL A 109 -22.62 27.90 -7.66
CA VAL A 109 -21.87 28.44 -6.51
C VAL A 109 -20.36 28.32 -6.71
N TYR A 110 -19.90 27.32 -7.48
CA TYR A 110 -18.47 27.03 -7.68
C TYR A 110 -18.09 27.01 -9.17
N PRO A 111 -18.28 28.11 -9.92
CA PRO A 111 -18.16 28.13 -11.37
C PRO A 111 -16.76 27.73 -11.86
N ASP A 112 -15.71 28.25 -11.22
CA ASP A 112 -14.32 27.97 -11.61
C ASP A 112 -13.92 26.51 -11.38
N TYR A 113 -14.44 25.90 -10.31
CA TYR A 113 -14.16 24.51 -10.00
C TYR A 113 -14.79 23.58 -11.04
N PHE A 114 -16.08 23.77 -11.35
CA PHE A 114 -16.76 22.96 -12.35
C PHE A 114 -16.21 23.21 -13.76
N ALA A 115 -15.83 24.45 -14.11
CA ALA A 115 -15.16 24.72 -15.39
C ALA A 115 -13.83 23.96 -15.53
N LYS A 116 -13.01 23.90 -14.48
CA LYS A 116 -11.77 23.10 -14.47
C LYS A 116 -12.07 21.61 -14.52
N ARG A 117 -13.07 21.13 -13.77
CA ARG A 117 -13.48 19.72 -13.75
C ARG A 117 -13.86 19.21 -15.14
N GLU A 118 -14.57 20.01 -15.94
CA GLU A 118 -14.90 19.63 -17.32
C GLU A 118 -13.65 19.42 -18.19
N GLN A 119 -12.56 20.16 -17.97
CA GLN A 119 -11.28 19.92 -18.65
C GLN A 119 -10.70 18.56 -18.29
N TRP A 120 -10.78 18.16 -17.01
CA TRP A 120 -10.32 16.84 -16.54
C TRP A 120 -11.17 15.70 -17.11
N LYS A 121 -12.50 15.85 -17.14
CA LYS A 121 -13.41 14.87 -17.73
C LYS A 121 -13.17 14.71 -19.23
N LYS A 122 -12.94 15.83 -19.93
CA LYS A 122 -12.55 15.82 -21.35
C LYS A 122 -11.25 15.05 -21.55
N LEU A 123 -10.23 15.32 -20.74
CA LEU A 123 -8.95 14.62 -20.79
C LEU A 123 -9.12 13.11 -20.57
N GLN A 124 -9.94 12.70 -19.59
CA GLN A 124 -10.26 11.30 -19.33
C GLN A 124 -10.93 10.62 -20.54
N MET A 125 -11.91 11.27 -21.17
CA MET A 125 -12.58 10.74 -22.36
C MET A 125 -11.62 10.62 -23.54
N GLU A 126 -10.76 11.60 -23.77
CA GLU A 126 -9.77 11.59 -24.86
C GLU A 126 -8.64 10.58 -24.66
N SER A 127 -8.31 10.24 -23.41
CA SER A 127 -7.27 9.27 -23.09
C SER A 127 -7.79 7.82 -23.12
N TRP A 128 -9.06 7.59 -22.83
CA TRP A 128 -9.64 6.25 -22.64
C TRP A 128 -9.35 5.26 -23.78
N ASP A 129 -9.65 5.63 -25.02
CA ASP A 129 -9.45 4.72 -26.16
C ASP A 129 -7.96 4.37 -26.37
N LYS A 130 -7.07 5.34 -26.13
CA LYS A 130 -5.61 5.15 -26.24
C LYS A 130 -5.09 4.22 -25.14
N GLU A 131 -5.63 4.35 -23.92
CA GLU A 131 -5.30 3.50 -22.79
C GLU A 131 -5.76 2.05 -23.04
N VAL A 132 -7.00 1.87 -23.47
CA VAL A 132 -7.57 0.55 -23.79
C VAL A 132 -6.79 -0.10 -24.92
N GLN A 133 -6.47 0.65 -25.98
CA GLN A 133 -5.66 0.13 -27.08
C GLN A 133 -4.28 -0.31 -26.58
N GLN A 134 -3.60 0.49 -25.77
CA GLN A 134 -2.30 0.11 -25.20
C GLN A 134 -2.40 -1.17 -24.36
N LEU A 135 -3.46 -1.31 -23.55
CA LEU A 135 -3.69 -2.53 -22.78
C LEU A 135 -3.93 -3.73 -23.67
N LEU A 136 -4.73 -3.62 -24.73
CA LEU A 136 -4.97 -4.71 -25.67
C LEU A 136 -3.69 -5.12 -26.41
N GLU A 137 -2.83 -4.16 -26.75
CA GLU A 137 -1.53 -4.41 -27.40
C GLU A 137 -0.50 -5.07 -26.48
N GLU A 138 -0.42 -4.64 -25.21
CA GLU A 138 0.58 -5.14 -24.24
C GLU A 138 0.13 -6.39 -23.48
N THR A 139 -1.18 -6.70 -23.45
CA THR A 139 -1.70 -7.86 -22.71
C THR A 139 -1.45 -9.16 -23.49
N PRO A 140 -0.86 -10.18 -22.86
CA PRO A 140 -0.70 -11.49 -23.50
C PRO A 140 -2.04 -12.11 -23.94
N PRO A 141 -2.08 -12.99 -24.97
CA PRO A 141 -3.33 -13.60 -25.45
C PRO A 141 -4.13 -14.38 -24.40
N GLY A 142 -3.46 -14.91 -23.37
CA GLY A 142 -4.09 -15.61 -22.24
C GLY A 142 -4.60 -14.69 -21.12
N GLY A 143 -4.58 -13.37 -21.33
CA GLY A 143 -4.88 -12.37 -20.31
C GLY A 143 -3.65 -11.93 -19.50
N PRO A 144 -3.82 -10.97 -18.58
CA PRO A 144 -2.73 -10.44 -17.77
C PRO A 144 -2.25 -11.48 -16.75
N LEU A 145 -0.94 -11.71 -16.70
CA LEU A 145 -0.32 -12.64 -15.74
C LEU A 145 -0.21 -12.05 -14.32
N THR A 146 -0.24 -10.72 -14.22
CA THR A 146 -0.13 -9.98 -12.95
C THR A 146 -1.03 -8.74 -12.98
N GLU A 147 -1.33 -8.18 -11.82
CA GLU A 147 -2.11 -6.94 -11.68
C GLU A 147 -1.32 -5.66 -12.03
N ALA A 148 -0.05 -5.77 -12.43
CA ALA A 148 0.76 -4.59 -12.74
C ALA A 148 0.30 -3.96 -14.06
N LEU A 149 -0.07 -2.69 -14.00
CA LEU A 149 -0.41 -1.90 -15.19
C LEU A 149 0.86 -1.32 -15.83
N PRO A 150 0.95 -1.28 -17.17
CA PRO A 150 2.09 -0.67 -17.85
C PRO A 150 2.06 0.86 -17.68
N PRO A 151 3.22 1.54 -17.73
CA PRO A 151 3.28 2.99 -17.80
C PRO A 151 2.88 3.50 -19.20
N ALA A 152 2.58 4.79 -19.33
CA ALA A 152 2.43 5.42 -20.64
C ALA A 152 3.72 5.30 -21.46
N ARG A 153 3.61 4.85 -22.73
CA ARG A 153 4.79 4.63 -23.61
C ARG A 153 5.08 5.78 -24.57
N LYS A 154 4.07 6.59 -24.89
CA LYS A 154 4.13 7.64 -25.91
C LYS A 154 3.96 9.00 -25.26
N GLU A 155 4.62 10.01 -25.81
CA GLU A 155 4.46 11.39 -25.37
C GLU A 155 2.99 11.85 -25.56
N GLY A 156 2.44 12.54 -24.57
CA GLY A 156 1.04 12.96 -24.56
C GLY A 156 0.01 11.86 -24.24
N HIS A 157 0.43 10.62 -24.00
CA HIS A 157 -0.45 9.57 -23.47
C HIS A 157 -0.46 9.60 -21.93
N LEU A 158 -1.59 9.24 -21.34
CA LEU A 158 -1.71 9.01 -19.90
C LEU A 158 -1.57 7.52 -19.59
N PRO A 159 -1.11 7.15 -18.37
CA PRO A 159 -1.04 5.75 -17.97
C PRO A 159 -2.42 5.09 -17.99
N PRO A 160 -2.56 3.83 -18.43
CA PRO A 160 -3.85 3.14 -18.43
C PRO A 160 -4.50 3.05 -17.05
N LEU A 161 -5.83 3.24 -17.01
CA LEU A 161 -6.68 3.15 -15.81
C LEU A 161 -6.27 4.14 -14.70
N TRP A 162 -5.71 5.29 -15.05
CA TRP A 162 -5.20 6.27 -14.10
C TRP A 162 -6.29 6.98 -13.28
N TRP A 163 -7.52 7.11 -13.81
CA TRP A 163 -8.55 8.00 -13.26
C TRP A 163 -8.80 7.77 -11.77
N SER A 164 -9.14 6.54 -11.37
CA SER A 164 -9.49 6.22 -9.98
C SER A 164 -8.35 6.42 -9.00
N TYR A 165 -7.10 6.31 -9.43
CA TYR A 165 -5.92 6.56 -8.60
C TYR A 165 -5.69 8.06 -8.40
N VAL A 166 -5.88 8.86 -9.45
CA VAL A 166 -5.64 10.31 -9.42
C VAL A 166 -6.80 11.07 -8.78
N THR A 167 -8.03 10.61 -8.99
CA THR A 167 -9.24 11.24 -8.44
C THR A 167 -9.74 10.55 -7.17
N ALA A 168 -8.93 9.69 -6.56
CA ALA A 168 -9.20 9.10 -5.27
C ALA A 168 -9.53 10.19 -4.22
N PRO A 169 -10.56 9.99 -3.38
CA PRO A 169 -10.84 10.91 -2.28
C PRO A 169 -9.61 11.08 -1.40
N ARG A 170 -9.40 12.31 -0.90
CA ARG A 170 -8.31 12.57 0.06
C ARG A 170 -8.49 11.72 1.31
N GLU A 171 -7.39 11.28 1.91
CA GLU A 171 -7.42 10.49 3.16
C GLU A 171 -8.15 11.23 4.29
N ARG A 172 -7.98 12.56 4.33
CA ARG A 172 -8.65 13.46 5.27
C ARG A 172 -9.38 14.56 4.47
N PRO A 173 -10.64 14.32 4.06
CA PRO A 173 -11.48 15.35 3.47
C PRO A 173 -11.75 16.44 4.52
N THR A 174 -11.31 17.66 4.26
CA THR A 174 -11.51 18.86 5.11
C THR A 174 -12.47 19.82 4.45
#